data_AF-A0A3D4Z1E3-F1
#
_entry.id   AF-A0A3D4Z1E3-F1
#
_cell.length_a   1.000
_cell.length_b   1.000
_cell.length_c   1.000
_cell.angle_alpha   90.00
_cell.angle_beta   90.00
_cell.angle_gamma   90.00
#
_symmetry.space_group_name_H-M   'P 1'
#
loop_
_entity.id
_entity.type
_entity.pdbx_description
1 polymer ?
#
loop_
_entity_poly.entity_id
_entity_poly.type
_entity_poly.pdbx_seq_one_letter_code
_entity_poly.pdbx_strand_id
1 'polypeptide(L)' 'MQENPQESPQRRIIPITKWNQYHPWPPPGGLRHLVFHADKNGFNQCILRAGRRVLIDEQKFFSWLESQNSAPSK' A
#
# COMPACT_ATOMS: atom_id res chain seq x y z
N MET A 1 -31.38 12.79 11.01
CA MET A 1 -30.66 12.73 9.72
C MET A 1 -29.46 13.63 9.86
N GLN A 2 -28.25 13.08 9.93
CA GLN A 2 -27.01 13.86 9.84
C GLN A 2 -26.22 13.24 8.70
N GLU A 3 -26.20 13.94 7.57
CA GLU A 3 -25.34 13.67 6.44
C GLU A 3 -23.91 14.00 6.87
N ASN A 4 -23.04 12.98 6.97
CA ASN A 4 -21.63 13.21 7.24
C ASN A 4 -20.95 13.57 5.91
N PRO A 5 -20.36 14.77 5.77
CA PRO A 5 -19.89 15.27 4.49
C PRO A 5 -18.60 14.55 4.12
N GLN A 6 -18.70 13.73 3.06
CA GLN A 6 -17.63 13.47 2.10
C GLN A 6 -16.25 13.22 2.74
N GLU A 7 -16.01 12.00 3.24
CA GLU A 7 -14.66 11.49 3.40
C GLU A 7 -14.04 11.35 2.01
N SER A 8 -13.49 12.46 1.49
CA SER A 8 -12.54 12.40 0.38
C SER A 8 -11.47 11.38 0.78
N PRO A 9 -11.21 10.33 0.00
CA PRO A 9 -10.28 9.29 0.40
C PRO A 9 -8.90 9.92 0.48
N GLN A 10 -8.50 10.30 1.70
CA GLN A 10 -7.20 10.92 1.92
C GLN A 10 -6.17 9.87 1.52
N ARG A 11 -5.39 10.16 0.48
CA ARG A 11 -4.29 9.29 0.06
C ARG A 11 -3.25 9.29 1.16
N ARG A 12 -3.39 8.36 2.10
CA ARG A 12 -2.48 8.22 3.23
C ARG A 12 -1.18 7.64 2.70
N ILE A 13 -0.13 8.44 2.79
CA ILE A 13 1.21 8.03 2.39
C ILE A 13 1.98 7.63 3.64
N ILE A 14 2.26 6.33 3.78
CA ILE A 14 2.81 5.75 4.99
C ILE A 14 4.25 5.32 4.74
N PRO A 15 5.24 5.80 5.51
CA PRO A 15 6.59 5.24 5.46
C PRO A 15 6.58 3.76 5.83
N ILE A 16 7.38 2.92 5.15
CA ILE A 16 7.47 1.48 5.45
C ILE A 16 7.71 1.22 6.94
N THR A 17 8.56 2.02 7.58
CA THR A 17 8.90 1.90 9.00
C THR A 17 7.73 2.18 9.95
N LYS A 18 6.68 2.84 9.47
CA LYS A 18 5.49 3.24 10.23
C LYS A 18 4.24 2.47 9.81
N TRP A 19 4.34 1.57 8.83
CA TRP A 19 3.22 0.78 8.32
C TRP A 19 2.46 0.05 9.44
N ASN A 20 3.18 -0.64 10.32
CA ASN A 20 2.60 -1.38 11.44
C ASN A 20 1.89 -0.55 12.50
N GLN A 21 1.95 0.79 12.43
CA GLN A 21 1.15 1.66 13.29
C GLN A 21 -0.29 1.79 12.79
N TYR A 22 -0.52 1.51 11.50
CA TYR A 22 -1.82 1.63 10.83
C TYR A 22 -2.38 0.25 10.48
N HIS A 23 -1.52 -0.65 9.97
CA HIS A 23 -1.92 -1.97 9.50
C HIS A 23 -1.03 -3.06 10.10
N PRO A 24 -1.56 -4.06 10.80
CA PRO A 24 -0.76 -5.13 11.41
C PRO A 24 -0.04 -5.99 10.36
N TRP A 25 -0.58 -6.04 9.14
CA TRP A 25 -0.03 -6.78 8.01
C TRP A 25 0.03 -5.87 6.76
N PRO A 26 1.05 -6.03 5.89
CA PRO A 26 2.24 -6.86 6.05
C PRO A 26 3.20 -6.28 7.09
N PRO A 27 4.03 -7.11 7.79
CA PRO A 27 5.07 -6.58 8.66
C PRO A 27 6.12 -5.79 7.85
N PRO A 28 6.92 -4.89 8.46
CA PRO A 28 7.80 -4.00 7.71
C PRO A 28 8.86 -4.76 6.92
N GLY A 29 9.30 -5.93 7.40
CA GLY A 29 10.19 -6.84 6.67
C GLY A 29 9.53 -7.43 5.41
N GLY A 30 8.26 -7.84 5.51
CA GLY A 30 7.48 -8.31 4.36
C GLY A 30 7.23 -7.19 3.35
N LEU A 31 6.92 -5.98 3.83
CA LEU A 31 6.78 -4.80 2.98
C LEU A 31 8.07 -4.48 2.22
N ARG A 32 9.23 -4.57 2.88
CA ARG A 32 10.55 -4.40 2.22
C ARG A 32 10.78 -5.45 1.14
N HIS A 33 10.39 -6.70 1.39
CA HIS A 33 10.50 -7.77 0.40
C HIS A 33 9.60 -7.49 -0.82
N LEU A 34 8.36 -7.05 -0.60
CA LEU A 34 7.45 -6.62 -1.69
C LEU A 34 8.04 -5.46 -2.50
N VAL A 35 8.63 -4.48 -1.82
CA VAL A 35 9.31 -3.34 -2.45
C VAL A 35 10.53 -3.76 -3.25
N PHE A 36 11.31 -4.72 -2.75
CA PHE A 36 12.48 -5.26 -3.46
C PHE A 36 12.09 -6.04 -4.72
N HIS A 37 10.97 -6.76 -4.68
CA HIS A 37 10.43 -7.51 -5.81
C HIS A 37 9.34 -6.76 -6.59
N ALA A 38 9.27 -5.43 -6.45
CA ALA A 38 8.17 -4.63 -6.96
C ALA A 38 8.07 -4.65 -8.49
N ASP A 39 9.21 -4.78 -9.18
CA ASP A 39 9.28 -4.94 -10.64
C ASP A 39 8.64 -6.25 -11.12
N LYS A 40 8.68 -7.30 -10.31
CA LYS A 40 8.15 -8.63 -10.66
C LYS A 40 6.68 -8.79 -10.27
N ASN A 41 6.30 -8.27 -9.10
CA ASN A 41 4.97 -8.46 -8.53
C ASN A 41 4.00 -7.31 -8.87
N GLY A 42 4.45 -6.30 -9.63
CA GLY A 42 3.64 -5.12 -9.96
C GLY A 42 3.40 -4.16 -8.79
N PHE A 43 4.15 -4.32 -7.69
CA PHE A 43 4.02 -3.52 -6.47
C PHE A 43 4.54 -2.09 -6.65
N ASN A 44 5.24 -1.79 -7.75
CA ASN A 44 5.80 -0.47 -8.04
C ASN A 44 4.76 0.65 -8.01
N GLN A 45 3.51 0.38 -8.39
CA GLN A 45 2.44 1.36 -8.38
C GLN A 45 2.18 1.93 -6.97
N CYS A 46 2.38 1.12 -5.93
CA CYS A 46 2.16 1.47 -4.52
C CYS A 46 3.32 2.26 -3.91
N ILE A 47 4.48 2.27 -4.56
CA ILE A 47 5.73 2.81 -3.99
C ILE A 47 5.89 4.27 -4.38
N LEU A 48 6.17 5.11 -3.37
CA LEU A 48 6.57 6.49 -3.54
C LEU A 48 7.98 6.68 -2.97
N ARG A 49 8.91 7.09 -3.84
CA ARG A 49 10.30 7.34 -3.46
C ARG A 49 10.49 8.82 -3.18
N ALA A 50 10.82 9.16 -1.92
CA ALA A 50 11.13 10.51 -1.48
C ALA A 50 12.58 10.56 -0.98
N GLY A 51 13.51 10.75 -1.92
CA GLY A 51 14.96 10.69 -1.65
C GLY A 51 15.38 9.30 -1.13
N ARG A 52 15.90 9.24 0.10
CA ARG A 52 16.32 7.99 0.77
C ARG A 52 15.17 7.24 1.43
N ARG A 53 13.95 7.78 1.42
CA ARG A 53 12.79 7.21 2.11
C ARG A 53 11.87 6.53 1.09
N VAL A 54 11.40 5.35 1.47
CA VAL A 54 10.36 4.65 0.74
C VAL A 54 9.05 4.80 1.52
N LEU A 55 8.05 5.30 0.80
CA LEU A 55 6.70 5.53 1.27
C LEU A 55 5.76 4.63 0.48
N ILE A 56 4.65 4.25 1.08
CA ILE A 56 3.62 3.41 0.48
C ILE A 56 2.33 4.20 0.42
N ASP A 57 1.73 4.25 -0.76
CA ASP A 57 0.37 4.74 -0.96
C ASP A 57 -0.61 3.66 -0.51
N GLU A 58 -1.33 3.93 0.58
CA GLU A 58 -2.28 3.00 1.19
C GLU A 58 -3.38 2.58 0.21
N GLN A 59 -3.94 3.52 -0.56
CA GLN A 59 -5.04 3.21 -1.47
C GLN A 59 -4.55 2.30 -2.60
N LYS A 60 -3.39 2.63 -3.19
CA LYS A 60 -2.81 1.79 -4.25
C LYS A 60 -2.39 0.42 -3.74
N PHE A 61 -1.93 0.34 -2.49
CA PHE A 61 -1.63 -0.95 -1.84
C PHE A 61 -2.85 -1.87 -1.84
N PHE A 62 -4.01 -1.37 -1.42
CA PHE A 62 -5.24 -2.15 -1.40
C PHE A 62 -5.72 -2.50 -2.81
N SER A 63 -5.72 -1.54 -3.74
CA SER A 63 -6.09 -1.83 -5.13
C SER A 63 -5.18 -2.89 -5.78
N TRP A 64 -3.88 -2.87 -5.47
CA TRP A 64 -2.95 -3.91 -5.90
C TRP A 64 -3.28 -5.26 -5.25
N LEU A 65 -3.57 -5.29 -3.95
CA LEU A 65 -3.92 -6.51 -3.24
C LEU A 65 -5.20 -7.16 -3.79
N GLU A 66 -6.23 -6.34 -4.07
CA GLU A 66 -7.46 -6.79 -4.73
C GLU A 66 -7.15 -7.36 -6.12
N SER A 67 -6.31 -6.68 -6.90
CA SER A 67 -5.89 -7.16 -8.23
C SER A 67 -5.13 -8.49 -8.16
N GLN A 68 -4.36 -8.75 -7.09
CA GLN A 68 -3.68 -10.03 -6.89
C GLN A 68 -4.66 -11.15 -6.52
N ASN A 69 -5.68 -10.87 -5.70
CA ASN A 69 -6.69 -11.87 -5.32
C ASN A 69 -7.73 -12.12 -6.41
N SER A 70 -7.98 -11.15 -7.30
CA SER A 70 -8.88 -11.29 -8.44
C SER A 70 -8.23 -11.94 -9.66
N ALA A 71 -6.92 -12.23 -9.64
CA ALA A 71 -6.32 -13.10 -10.65
C ALA A 71 -6.88 -14.51 -10.44
N PRO A 72 -7.73 -15.04 -11.36
CA PRO A 72 -8.28 -16.37 -11.18
C PRO A 72 -7.12 -17.35 -11.20
N SER A 73 -7.03 -18.19 -10.16
CA SER A 73 -6.30 -19.45 -10.20
C SER A 73 -6.57 -20.12 -11.56
N LYS A 74 -5.54 -20.21 -12.39
CA LYS A 74 -5.58 -20.99 -13.62
C LYS A 74 -5.06 -22.40 -13.33
#